data_AF-A0A518GDS2-F1
#
_entry.id   AF-A0A518GDS2-F1
#
_cell.length_a   1.000
_cell.length_b   1.000
_cell.length_c   1.000
_cell.angle_alpha   90.00
_cell.angle_beta   90.00
_cell.angle_gamma   90.00
#
_symmetry.space_group_name_H-M   'P 1'
#
loop_
_entity.id
_entity.type
_entity.pdbx_description
1 polymer ?
#
loop_
_entity_poly.entity_id
_entity_poly.type
_entity_poly.pdbx_seq_one_letter_code
_entity_poly.pdbx_strand_id
1 'polypeptide(L)'
;MHHLPRGKSWDPLRVASVLSRNGVPASVEGTLVRIEISDTEPPSILQRFLRWVLRPSSSVVTISHDPTHFIRNIDVHYDPFKVSTDLPYLHDITVALRECGCMVKSDREIAESYCPNSDELPTMFETMERLQREKENLVAVQDFESAKLKRDEERGVLKQIDAYLSRSVG
;
A
#
# COMPACT_ATOMS: atom_id res chain seq x y z
N MET A 1 3.09 2.95 -4.31
CA MET A 1 3.35 1.51 -4.06
C MET A 1 4.78 1.36 -3.57
N HIS A 2 5.02 0.37 -2.71
CA HIS A 2 6.31 0.13 -2.07
C HIS A 2 6.69 -1.34 -2.26
N HIS A 3 7.97 -1.57 -2.57
CA HIS A 3 8.55 -2.90 -2.77
C HIS A 3 9.89 -2.99 -2.07
N LEU A 4 10.11 -4.04 -1.29
CA LEU A 4 11.41 -4.40 -0.77
C LEU A 4 12.11 -5.32 -1.78
N PRO A 5 13.25 -4.90 -2.38
CA PRO A 5 13.94 -5.72 -3.36
C PRO A 5 14.40 -7.07 -2.81
N ARG A 6 14.47 -8.08 -3.68
CA ARG A 6 15.02 -9.40 -3.29
C ARG A 6 16.44 -9.27 -2.76
N GLY A 7 16.75 -10.07 -1.74
CA GLY A 7 18.04 -10.04 -1.04
C GLY A 7 18.17 -8.91 -0.01
N LYS A 8 17.16 -8.05 0.14
CA LYS A 8 17.05 -7.12 1.28
C LYS A 8 16.20 -7.75 2.37
N SER A 9 16.61 -7.53 3.63
CA SER A 9 15.84 -7.94 4.80
C SER A 9 14.89 -6.83 5.22
N TRP A 10 13.64 -7.20 5.51
CA TRP A 10 12.71 -6.30 6.17
C TRP A 10 13.22 -6.00 7.59
N ASP A 11 13.39 -4.72 7.91
CA ASP A 11 13.85 -4.25 9.21
C ASP A 11 12.87 -3.19 9.75
N PRO A 12 11.86 -3.60 10.53
CA PRO A 12 10.85 -2.68 11.04
C PRO A 12 11.46 -1.68 12.05
N LEU A 13 12.53 -2.05 12.77
CA LEU A 13 13.21 -1.14 13.70
C LEU A 13 13.88 -0.01 12.95
N ARG A 14 14.58 -0.31 11.86
CA ARG A 14 15.19 0.71 11.00
C ARG A 14 14.12 1.61 10.39
N VAL A 15 13.04 1.06 9.86
CA VAL A 15 11.94 1.86 9.29
C VAL A 15 11.33 2.79 10.33
N ALA A 16 11.00 2.29 11.53
CA ALA A 16 10.47 3.09 12.62
C ALA A 16 11.45 4.18 13.08
N SER A 17 12.75 3.89 13.10
CA SER A 17 13.80 4.85 13.45
C SER A 17 13.90 5.99 12.44
N VAL A 18 13.86 5.68 11.13
CA VAL A 18 13.89 6.70 10.07
C VAL A 18 12.62 7.56 10.11
N LEU A 19 11.45 6.95 10.30
CA LEU A 19 10.19 7.68 10.48
C LEU A 19 10.25 8.64 11.67
N SER A 20 10.72 8.17 12.82
CA SER A 20 10.86 8.99 14.03
C SER A 20 11.84 10.14 13.83
N ARG A 21 12.94 9.93 13.11
CA ARG A 21 13.89 10.99 12.73
C ARG A 21 13.24 12.08 11.87
N ASN A 22 12.26 11.69 11.06
CA ASN A 22 11.49 12.61 10.21
C ASN A 22 10.27 13.21 10.93
N GLY A 23 10.17 13.04 12.25
CA GLY A 23 9.08 13.60 13.06
C GLY A 23 7.78 12.81 13.01
N VAL A 24 7.78 11.61 12.43
CA VAL A 24 6.62 10.72 12.39
C VAL A 24 6.65 9.78 13.59
N PRO A 25 5.67 9.81 14.51
CA PRO A 25 5.66 8.96 15.70
C PRO A 25 5.39 7.50 15.32
N ALA A 26 6.47 6.73 15.14
CA ALA A 26 6.43 5.33 14.76
C ALA A 26 6.94 4.42 15.88
N SER A 27 6.28 3.28 16.06
CA SER A 27 6.68 2.20 16.97
C SER A 27 6.69 0.87 16.22
N VAL A 28 7.33 -0.15 16.80
CA VAL A 28 7.39 -1.50 16.23
C VAL A 28 6.53 -2.44 17.06
N GLU A 29 5.69 -3.21 16.37
CA GLU A 29 4.85 -4.25 16.97
C GLU A 29 5.10 -5.56 16.23
N GLY A 30 5.97 -6.40 16.79
CA GLY A 30 6.43 -7.63 16.12
C GLY A 30 7.19 -7.31 14.82
N THR A 31 6.63 -7.71 13.68
CA THR A 31 7.19 -7.46 12.33
C THR A 31 6.62 -6.22 11.66
N LEU A 32 5.72 -5.49 12.35
CA LEU A 32 4.97 -4.36 11.80
C LEU A 32 5.54 -3.04 12.32
N VAL A 33 5.46 -2.00 11.50
CA VAL A 33 5.68 -0.61 11.96
C VAL A 33 4.33 0.06 12.12
N ARG A 34 4.06 0.55 13.31
CA ARG A 34 2.83 1.22 13.69
C ARG A 34 3.06 2.71 13.80
N ILE A 35 2.26 3.51 13.11
CA ILE A 35 2.27 4.96 13.17
C ILE A 35 0.98 5.41 13.80
N GLU A 36 1.09 6.10 14.93
CA GLU A 36 -0.06 6.67 15.61
C GLU A 36 -0.36 8.04 15.04
N ILE A 37 -1.50 8.18 14.40
CA ILE A 37 -1.96 9.49 13.93
C ILE A 37 -2.50 10.20 15.16
N SER A 38 -1.74 11.18 15.64
CA SER A 38 -2.23 12.11 16.65
C SER A 38 -3.45 12.82 16.07
N ASP A 39 -4.61 12.53 16.62
CA ASP A 39 -5.85 13.22 16.28
C ASP A 39 -5.65 14.71 16.56
N THR A 40 -5.46 15.51 15.52
CA THR A 40 -5.56 16.97 15.63
C THR A 40 -6.94 17.30 16.20
N GLU A 41 -6.99 18.30 17.09
CA GLU A 41 -8.23 18.71 17.74
C GLU A 41 -9.28 19.03 16.65
N PRO A 42 -10.49 18.44 16.68
CA PRO A 42 -11.44 18.65 15.60
C PRO A 42 -11.79 20.15 15.53
N PRO A 43 -11.77 20.75 14.33
CA PRO A 43 -11.99 22.18 14.17
C PRO A 43 -13.41 22.63 14.54
N SER A 44 -14.38 21.69 14.60
CA SER A 44 -15.79 22.01 14.86
C SER A 44 -16.36 21.36 16.13
N ILE A 45 -17.29 22.06 16.78
CA ILE A 45 -18.03 21.60 17.97
C ILE A 45 -18.80 20.31 17.67
N LEU A 46 -19.38 20.18 16.47
CA LEU A 46 -20.14 18.99 16.07
C LEU A 46 -19.22 17.75 15.97
N GLN A 47 -18.01 17.90 15.41
CA GLN A 47 -17.02 16.83 15.36
C GLN A 47 -16.45 16.50 16.75
N ARG A 48 -16.27 17.50 17.63
CA ARG A 48 -15.89 17.26 19.04
C ARG A 48 -16.96 16.46 19.78
N PHE A 49 -18.24 16.79 19.59
CA PHE A 49 -19.37 16.06 20.17
C PHE A 49 -19.46 14.63 19.63
N LEU A 50 -19.37 14.45 18.30
CA LEU A 50 -19.33 13.11 17.68
C LEU A 50 -18.14 12.29 18.18
N ARG A 51 -16.96 12.90 18.34
CA ARG A 51 -15.78 12.22 18.89
C ARG A 51 -15.98 11.81 20.35
N TRP A 52 -16.67 12.61 21.16
CA TRP A 52 -17.00 12.28 22.54
C TRP A 52 -18.01 11.13 22.64
N VAL A 53 -19.05 11.14 21.80
CA VAL A 53 -20.10 10.11 21.76
C VAL A 53 -19.59 8.80 21.17
N LEU A 54 -18.86 8.87 20.06
CA LEU A 54 -18.43 7.68 19.30
C LEU A 54 -17.12 7.07 19.81
N ARG A 55 -16.34 7.80 20.63
CA ARG A 55 -14.99 7.41 21.10
C ARG A 55 -14.18 6.70 20.01
N PRO A 56 -13.99 7.33 18.84
CA PRO A 56 -13.25 6.67 17.77
C PRO A 56 -11.87 6.28 18.31
N SER A 57 -11.51 5.02 18.10
CA SER A 57 -10.17 4.49 18.38
C SER A 57 -9.14 5.39 17.69
N SER A 58 -7.93 5.50 18.26
CA SER A 58 -6.85 6.22 17.59
C SER A 58 -6.70 5.73 16.15
N SER A 59 -6.54 6.69 15.24
CA SER A 59 -6.25 6.39 13.85
C SER A 59 -4.82 5.86 13.75
N VAL A 60 -4.68 4.65 13.20
CA VAL A 60 -3.39 3.96 13.09
C VAL A 60 -3.11 3.64 11.63
N VAL A 61 -1.88 3.90 11.20
CA VAL A 61 -1.30 3.36 9.96
C VAL A 61 -0.33 2.26 10.33
N THR A 62 -0.42 1.12 9.67
CA THR A 62 0.52 0.01 9.84
C THR A 62 1.27 -0.26 8.54
N ILE A 63 2.58 -0.39 8.62
CA ILE A 63 3.43 -0.82 7.52
C ILE A 63 3.88 -2.25 7.79
N SER A 64 3.66 -3.14 6.82
CA SER A 64 3.98 -4.55 6.92
C SER A 64 4.73 -5.03 5.70
N HIS A 65 5.47 -6.14 5.85
CA HIS A 65 6.07 -6.85 4.74
C HIS A 65 5.41 -8.21 4.58
N ASP A 66 4.87 -8.47 3.39
CA ASP A 66 4.29 -9.76 3.00
C ASP A 66 5.15 -10.41 1.90
N PRO A 67 5.98 -11.42 2.26
CA PRO A 67 6.86 -12.07 1.30
C PRO A 67 6.11 -12.98 0.31
N THR A 68 4.80 -13.20 0.48
CA THR A 68 4.01 -14.00 -0.46
C THR A 68 3.70 -13.25 -1.77
N HIS A 69 3.81 -11.92 -1.73
CA HIS A 69 3.73 -11.05 -2.90
C HIS A 69 5.12 -10.76 -3.45
N PHE A 70 5.28 -10.70 -4.78
CA PHE A 70 6.58 -10.39 -5.36
C PHE A 70 6.80 -8.89 -5.45
N ILE A 71 5.88 -8.13 -6.06
CA ILE A 71 6.05 -6.69 -6.28
C ILE A 71 5.47 -5.86 -5.12
N ARG A 72 4.24 -6.15 -4.72
CA ARG A 72 3.52 -5.39 -3.68
C ARG A 72 3.76 -6.00 -2.30
N ASN A 73 5.02 -6.23 -1.98
CA ASN A 73 5.42 -6.93 -0.76
C ASN A 73 5.54 -6.02 0.47
N ILE A 74 5.38 -4.71 0.32
CA ILE A 74 5.22 -3.77 1.44
C ILE A 74 3.81 -3.20 1.41
N ASP A 75 3.03 -3.50 2.44
CA ASP A 75 1.67 -3.00 2.59
C ASP A 75 1.62 -1.84 3.59
N VAL A 76 0.86 -0.81 3.25
CA VAL A 76 0.59 0.36 4.11
C VAL A 76 -0.90 0.39 4.37
N HIS A 77 -1.32 -0.23 5.46
CA HIS A 77 -2.71 -0.41 5.82
C HIS A 77 -3.18 0.71 6.76
N TYR A 78 -4.35 1.28 6.46
CA TYR A 78 -5.04 2.26 7.29
C TYR A 78 -6.55 2.17 7.04
N ASP A 79 -7.35 2.62 8.00
CA ASP A 79 -8.81 2.69 7.86
C ASP A 79 -9.20 3.98 7.11
N PRO A 80 -9.69 3.90 5.86
CA PRO A 80 -10.00 5.08 5.06
C PRO A 80 -11.19 5.88 5.61
N PHE A 81 -12.01 5.30 6.49
CA PHE A 81 -13.10 6.02 7.17
C PHE A 81 -12.63 6.83 8.37
N LYS A 82 -11.47 6.48 8.93
CA LYS A 82 -10.86 7.17 10.08
C LYS A 82 -9.71 8.08 9.69
N VAL A 83 -9.13 7.83 8.51
CA VAL A 83 -7.91 8.46 8.04
C VAL A 83 -8.13 9.02 6.65
N SER A 84 -8.13 10.35 6.54
CA SER A 84 -8.21 11.03 5.24
C SER A 84 -7.00 10.66 4.37
N THR A 85 -7.20 10.56 3.05
CA THR A 85 -6.12 10.39 2.06
C THR A 85 -5.15 11.58 2.05
N ASP A 86 -5.54 12.73 2.60
CA ASP A 86 -4.66 13.90 2.84
C ASP A 86 -3.87 13.75 4.15
N LEU A 87 -3.35 12.55 4.39
CA LEU A 87 -2.48 12.26 5.52
C LEU A 87 -1.19 13.08 5.41
N PRO A 88 -0.82 13.87 6.44
CA PRO A 88 0.45 14.59 6.43
C PRO A 88 1.66 13.65 6.29
N TYR A 89 1.52 12.38 6.70
CA TYR A 89 2.63 11.45 6.80
C TYR A 89 2.84 10.53 5.60
N LEU A 90 1.96 10.49 4.58
CA LEU A 90 2.15 9.56 3.43
C LEU A 90 3.43 9.87 2.65
N HIS A 91 3.75 11.15 2.51
CA HIS A 91 5.01 11.57 1.91
C HIS A 91 6.20 11.11 2.76
N ASP A 92 6.16 11.34 4.07
CA ASP A 92 7.24 10.97 4.99
C ASP A 92 7.44 9.45 5.07
N ILE A 93 6.35 8.67 5.03
CA ILE A 93 6.38 7.21 4.92
C ILE A 93 7.10 6.80 3.64
N THR A 94 6.74 7.43 2.52
CA THR A 94 7.36 7.14 1.22
C THR A 94 8.85 7.44 1.21
N VAL A 95 9.25 8.57 1.80
CA VAL A 95 10.67 8.96 1.94
C VAL A 95 11.40 7.98 2.83
N ALA A 96 10.85 7.64 4.00
CA ALA A 96 11.45 6.72 4.95
C ALA A 96 11.66 5.32 4.35
N LEU A 97 10.66 4.80 3.63
CA LEU A 97 10.77 3.51 2.95
C LEU A 97 11.86 3.53 1.87
N ARG A 98 11.97 4.62 1.11
CA ARG A 98 13.04 4.78 0.12
C ARG A 98 14.43 4.80 0.77
N GLU A 99 14.60 5.50 1.88
CA GLU A 99 15.86 5.51 2.66
C GLU A 99 16.20 4.14 3.26
N CYS A 100 15.19 3.32 3.53
CA CYS A 100 15.36 1.94 3.96
C CYS A 100 15.67 0.97 2.81
N GLY A 101 15.72 1.47 1.57
CA GLY A 101 16.06 0.68 0.38
C GLY A 101 14.86 0.06 -0.33
N CYS A 102 13.64 0.44 0.04
CA CYS A 102 12.45 0.06 -0.72
C CYS A 102 12.38 0.86 -2.03
N MET A 103 11.94 0.19 -3.09
CA MET A 103 11.55 0.84 -4.34
C MET A 103 10.18 1.47 -4.16
N VAL A 104 10.05 2.71 -4.64
CA VAL A 104 8.78 3.44 -4.70
C VAL A 104 8.53 3.77 -6.16
N LYS A 105 7.89 2.84 -6.87
CA LYS A 105 7.63 2.88 -8.30
C LYS A 105 6.27 2.23 -8.62
N SER A 106 5.82 2.30 -9.86
CA SER A 106 4.64 1.55 -10.33
C SER A 106 4.92 0.05 -10.43
N ASP A 107 3.88 -0.80 -10.44
CA ASP A 107 4.07 -2.25 -10.50
C ASP A 107 4.87 -2.67 -11.74
N ARG A 108 4.59 -2.00 -12.87
CA ARG A 108 5.27 -2.22 -14.14
C ARG A 108 6.76 -1.93 -14.03
N GLU A 109 7.14 -0.75 -13.54
CA GLU A 109 8.55 -0.38 -13.40
C GLU A 109 9.31 -1.30 -12.45
N ILE A 110 8.65 -1.84 -11.42
CA ILE A 110 9.28 -2.81 -10.54
C ILE A 110 9.46 -4.14 -11.25
N ALA A 111 8.43 -4.67 -11.91
CA ALA A 111 8.53 -5.90 -12.68
C ALA A 111 9.62 -5.82 -13.77
N GLU A 112 9.66 -4.72 -14.51
CA GLU A 112 10.66 -4.44 -15.55
C GLU A 112 12.08 -4.34 -14.98
N SER A 113 12.26 -3.88 -13.73
CA SER A 113 13.58 -3.87 -13.09
C SER A 113 14.17 -5.28 -12.87
N TYR A 114 13.31 -6.30 -12.80
CA TYR A 114 13.71 -7.70 -12.66
C TYR A 114 13.72 -8.44 -13.98
N CYS A 115 12.79 -8.15 -14.89
CA CYS A 115 12.64 -8.84 -16.17
C CYS A 115 12.43 -7.82 -17.31
N PRO A 116 13.44 -7.02 -17.68
CA PRO A 116 13.29 -5.90 -18.61
C PRO A 116 12.95 -6.33 -20.05
N ASN A 117 13.32 -7.55 -20.43
CA ASN A 117 13.10 -8.10 -21.78
C ASN A 117 11.93 -9.09 -21.82
N SER A 118 10.98 -8.98 -20.88
CA SER A 118 9.83 -9.88 -20.83
C SER A 118 8.81 -9.51 -21.90
N ASP A 119 8.48 -10.46 -22.76
CA ASP A 119 7.38 -10.30 -23.73
C ASP A 119 6.01 -10.53 -23.08
N GLU A 120 5.94 -11.24 -21.95
CA GLU A 120 4.69 -11.60 -21.27
C GLU A 120 4.16 -10.50 -20.33
N LEU A 121 5.07 -9.80 -19.63
CA LEU A 121 4.70 -8.79 -18.63
C LEU A 121 3.88 -7.64 -19.21
N PRO A 122 4.22 -7.05 -20.38
CA PRO A 122 3.44 -5.98 -20.98
C PRO A 122 1.97 -6.38 -21.17
N THR A 123 1.70 -7.57 -21.72
CA THR A 123 0.33 -8.06 -21.94
C THR A 123 -0.44 -8.27 -20.64
N MET A 124 0.23 -8.76 -19.59
CA MET A 124 -0.40 -8.90 -18.27
C MET A 124 -0.78 -7.54 -17.67
N PHE A 125 0.11 -6.54 -17.76
CA PHE A 125 -0.17 -5.18 -17.28
C PHE A 125 -1.26 -4.47 -18.08
N GLU A 126 -1.27 -4.61 -19.41
CA GLU A 126 -2.35 -4.10 -20.27
C GLU A 126 -3.71 -4.72 -19.90
N THR A 127 -3.72 -6.02 -19.60
CA THR A 127 -4.92 -6.72 -19.14
C THR A 127 -5.39 -6.15 -17.80
N MET A 128 -4.48 -5.91 -16.86
CA MET A 128 -4.78 -5.33 -15.55
C MET A 128 -5.36 -3.90 -15.69
N GLU A 129 -4.77 -3.05 -16.54
CA GLU A 129 -5.24 -1.70 -16.82
C GLU A 129 -6.63 -1.68 -17.49
N ARG A 130 -6.91 -2.64 -18.38
CA ARG A 130 -8.25 -2.81 -18.97
C ARG A 130 -9.27 -3.18 -17.89
N LEU A 131 -8.97 -4.16 -17.04
CA LEU A 131 -9.86 -4.60 -15.96
C LEU A 131 -10.12 -3.48 -14.95
N GLN A 132 -9.11 -2.67 -14.64
CA GLN A 132 -9.27 -1.52 -13.76
C GLN A 132 -10.25 -0.49 -14.34
N ARG A 133 -10.12 -0.15 -15.63
CA ARG A 133 -11.06 0.76 -16.32
C ARG A 133 -12.48 0.20 -16.37
N GLU A 134 -12.64 -1.10 -16.64
CA GLU A 134 -13.95 -1.77 -16.61
C GLU A 134 -14.58 -1.70 -15.23
N LYS A 135 -13.81 -1.95 -14.17
CA LYS A 135 -14.26 -1.83 -12.78
C LYS A 135 -14.69 -0.40 -12.44
N GLU A 136 -13.90 0.61 -12.80
CA GLU A 136 -14.22 2.03 -12.54
C GLU A 136 -15.52 2.45 -13.23
N ASN A 137 -15.73 2.02 -14.48
CA ASN A 137 -16.98 2.25 -15.20
C ASN A 137 -18.18 1.58 -14.50
N LEU A 138 -18.02 0.35 -14.01
CA LEU A 138 -19.08 -0.37 -13.29
C LEU A 138 -19.42 0.29 -11.95
N VAL A 139 -18.41 0.77 -11.21
CA VAL A 139 -18.63 1.55 -9.98
C VAL A 139 -19.38 2.85 -10.27
N ALA A 140 -19.04 3.54 -11.37
CA ALA A 140 -19.72 4.78 -11.76
C ALA A 140 -21.22 4.58 -12.04
N VAL A 141 -21.61 3.41 -12.55
CA VAL A 141 -23.02 3.04 -12.77
C VAL A 141 -23.64 2.26 -11.60
N GLN A 142 -22.96 2.21 -10.45
CA GLN A 142 -23.39 1.53 -9.22
C GLN A 142 -23.63 0.01 -9.37
N ASP A 143 -22.99 -0.63 -10.36
CA ASP A 143 -22.99 -2.09 -10.50
C ASP A 143 -21.83 -2.70 -9.68
N PHE A 144 -22.05 -2.79 -8.37
CA PHE A 144 -21.03 -3.23 -7.43
C PHE A 144 -20.71 -4.73 -7.52
N GLU A 145 -21.67 -5.57 -7.91
CA GLU A 145 -21.45 -7.00 -8.07
C GLU A 145 -20.54 -7.29 -9.27
N SER A 146 -20.82 -6.66 -10.43
CA SER A 146 -19.94 -6.80 -11.59
C SER A 146 -18.57 -6.14 -11.35
N ALA A 147 -18.53 -4.99 -10.65
CA ALA A 147 -17.27 -4.35 -10.29
C ALA A 147 -16.41 -5.26 -9.38
N LYS A 148 -17.04 -6.00 -8.47
CA LYS A 148 -16.37 -6.99 -7.62
C LYS A 148 -15.79 -8.14 -8.46
N LEU A 149 -16.51 -8.64 -9.46
CA LEU A 149 -15.99 -9.67 -10.38
C LEU A 149 -14.74 -9.17 -11.10
N LYS A 150 -14.76 -7.93 -11.62
CA LYS A 150 -13.59 -7.34 -12.30
C LYS A 150 -12.40 -7.13 -11.37
N ARG A 151 -12.64 -6.74 -10.12
CA ARG A 151 -11.61 -6.67 -9.08
C ARG A 151 -10.99 -8.05 -8.78
N ASP A 152 -11.79 -9.10 -8.76
CA ASP A 152 -11.31 -10.45 -8.49
C ASP A 152 -10.52 -11.01 -9.69
N GLU A 153 -10.94 -10.70 -10.93
CA GLU A 153 -10.16 -10.95 -12.16
C GLU A 153 -8.81 -10.20 -12.15
N GLU A 154 -8.81 -8.91 -11.79
CA GLU A 154 -7.60 -8.07 -11.65
C GLU A 154 -6.61 -8.69 -10.67
N ARG A 155 -7.10 -9.16 -9.51
CA ARG A 155 -6.29 -9.88 -8.52
C ARG A 155 -5.72 -11.18 -9.07
N GLY A 156 -6.45 -11.87 -9.95
CA GLY A 156 -5.99 -13.07 -10.65
C GLY A 156 -4.77 -12.77 -11.53
N VAL A 157 -4.82 -11.69 -12.30
CA VAL A 157 -3.70 -11.24 -13.15
C VAL A 157 -2.50 -10.85 -12.30
N LEU A 158 -2.69 -10.11 -11.20
CA LEU A 158 -1.61 -9.75 -10.30
C LEU A 158 -0.89 -10.98 -9.72
N LYS A 159 -1.64 -12.02 -9.33
CA LYS A 159 -1.06 -13.30 -8.89
C LYS A 159 -0.26 -14.00 -9.98
N GLN A 160 -0.68 -13.90 -11.24
CA GLN A 160 0.08 -14.43 -12.37
C GLN A 160 1.40 -13.68 -12.57
N ILE A 161 1.39 -12.35 -12.43
CA ILE A 161 2.60 -11.52 -12.47
C ILE A 161 3.56 -11.90 -11.35
N ASP A 162 3.07 -12.00 -10.10
CA ASP A 162 3.87 -12.42 -8.94
C ASP A 162 4.50 -13.81 -9.17
N ALA A 163 3.71 -14.77 -9.71
CA ALA A 163 4.19 -16.12 -10.01
C ALA A 163 5.20 -16.15 -11.17
N TYR A 164 4.99 -15.33 -12.21
CA TYR A 164 5.94 -15.18 -13.31
C TYR A 164 7.28 -14.65 -12.80
N LEU A 165 7.28 -13.53 -12.08
CA LEU A 165 8.49 -12.91 -11.53
C LEU A 165 9.21 -13.83 -10.54
N SER A 166 8.47 -14.53 -9.68
CA SER A 166 9.05 -15.50 -8.75
C SER A 166 9.81 -16.62 -9.47
N ARG A 167 9.29 -17.10 -10.61
CA ARG A 167 9.95 -18.14 -11.43
C ARG A 167 11.14 -17.59 -12.21
N SER A 168 11.03 -16.38 -12.75
CA SER A 168 12.05 -15.80 -13.62
C SER A 168 13.26 -15.27 -12.85
N VAL A 169 13.08 -14.84 -11.59
CA VAL A 169 14.14 -14.20 -10.81
C VAL A 169 14.90 -15.17 -9.91
N GLY A 170 14.32 -16.33 -9.54
CA GLY A 170 15.01 -17.41 -8.84
C GLY A 170 15.39 -17.09 -7.40
#